data_AF-A0A7Y5GU13-F1
#
_entry.id   AF-A0A7Y5GU13-F1
#
_cell.length_a   1.000
_cell.length_b   1.000
_cell.length_c   1.000
_cell.angle_alpha   90.00
_cell.angle_beta   90.00
_cell.angle_gamma   90.00
#
_symmetry.space_group_name_H-M   'P 1'
#
loop_
_entity.id
_entity.type
_entity.pdbx_description
1 polymer ?
#
loop_
_entity_poly.entity_id
_entity_poly.type
_entity_poly.pdbx_seq_one_letter_code
_entity_poly.pdbx_strand_id
1 'polypeptide(L)'
;MSKNPGSACHGCGICCIVPDISTLGKPMWVPCVHLSPERVCTIYEERPAVCRNYLPDSVCDEMASIPTESERIQHYAMAFDVLQPSVTSTKR
;
A
#
# COMPACT_ATOMS: atom_id res chain seq x y z
N MET A 1 8.55 -7.84 18.53
CA MET A 1 8.25 -7.09 17.29
C MET A 1 9.55 -6.82 16.56
N SER A 2 9.89 -7.65 15.57
CA SER A 2 11.17 -7.59 14.84
C SER A 2 11.19 -6.42 13.86
N LYS A 3 11.89 -5.34 14.23
CA LYS A 3 12.27 -4.26 13.31
C LYS A 3 13.59 -4.65 12.64
N ASN A 4 13.57 -5.04 11.37
CA ASN A 4 14.78 -5.26 10.57
C ASN A 4 15.38 -3.89 10.15
N PRO A 5 16.68 -3.60 10.35
CA PRO A 5 17.24 -2.29 10.04
C PRO A 5 17.84 -2.26 8.63
N GLY A 6 17.10 -1.65 7.71
CA GLY A 6 17.52 -1.36 6.33
C GLY A 6 16.30 -1.01 5.48
N SER A 7 15.83 0.24 5.55
CA SER A 7 14.58 0.72 4.91
C SER A 7 13.41 -0.28 5.04
N ALA A 8 13.07 -0.65 6.27
CA ALA A 8 12.01 -1.62 6.52
C ALA A 8 10.64 -1.05 6.14
N CYS A 9 9.79 -1.87 5.54
CA CYS A 9 8.40 -1.50 5.35
C CYS A 9 7.73 -1.17 6.69
N HIS A 10 7.06 -0.02 6.76
CA HIS A 10 6.37 0.45 7.96
C HIS A 10 4.92 -0.03 8.05
N GLY A 11 4.49 -0.94 7.17
CA GLY A 11 3.13 -1.46 7.17
C GLY A 11 2.08 -0.43 6.78
N CYS A 12 2.38 0.48 5.85
CA CYS A 12 1.41 1.47 5.38
C CYS A 12 0.35 0.85 4.45
N GLY A 13 0.70 -0.17 3.67
CA GLY A 13 -0.16 -0.83 2.69
C GLY A 13 -0.26 -0.14 1.31
N ILE A 14 0.18 1.12 1.17
CA ILE A 14 0.03 1.91 -0.07
C ILE A 14 0.72 1.26 -1.28
N CYS A 15 1.98 0.82 -1.13
CA CYS A 15 2.69 0.14 -2.23
C CYS A 15 2.00 -1.15 -2.71
N CYS A 16 1.15 -1.76 -1.89
CA CYS A 16 0.39 -2.96 -2.23
C CYS A 16 -1.02 -2.67 -2.75
N ILE A 17 -1.56 -1.47 -2.52
CA ILE A 17 -2.95 -1.13 -2.88
C ILE A 17 -2.99 -0.19 -4.08
N VAL A 18 -2.22 0.89 -4.04
CA VAL A 18 -2.34 2.00 -5.00
C VAL A 18 -1.82 1.65 -6.39
N PRO A 19 -0.56 1.24 -6.60
CA PRO A 19 0.01 1.18 -7.95
C PRO A 19 -0.67 0.12 -8.80
N ASP A 20 -0.79 0.39 -10.10
CA ASP A 20 -1.02 -0.68 -11.08
C ASP A 20 0.29 -1.46 -11.28
N ILE A 21 0.23 -2.79 -11.18
CA ILE A 21 1.40 -3.66 -11.32
C ILE A 21 1.08 -4.75 -12.34
N SER A 22 1.34 -4.46 -13.61
CA SER A 22 1.09 -5.36 -14.74
C SER A 22 1.76 -6.73 -14.59
N THR A 23 2.98 -6.81 -14.06
CA THR A 23 3.70 -8.09 -13.83
C THR A 23 3.04 -8.99 -12.80
N LEU A 24 2.18 -8.43 -11.94
CA LEU A 24 1.38 -9.18 -10.97
C LEU A 24 -0.10 -9.26 -11.38
N GLY A 25 -0.47 -8.68 -12.53
CA GLY A 25 -1.88 -8.49 -12.92
C GLY A 25 -2.69 -7.73 -11.86
N LYS A 26 -2.06 -6.84 -11.09
CA LYS A 26 -2.70 -6.12 -9.99
C LYS A 26 -3.20 -4.75 -10.48
N PRO A 27 -4.52 -4.53 -10.56
CA PRO A 27 -5.04 -3.22 -10.93
C PRO A 27 -4.73 -2.16 -9.88
N MET A 28 -4.72 -0.90 -10.31
CA MET A 28 -4.68 0.26 -9.43
C MET A 28 -5.82 0.20 -8.39
N TRP A 29 -5.55 0.62 -7.15
CA TRP A 29 -6.50 0.66 -6.05
C TRP A 29 -7.09 -0.67 -5.56
N VAL A 30 -6.73 -1.79 -6.20
CA VAL A 30 -7.08 -3.14 -5.74
C VAL A 30 -5.97 -3.66 -4.81
N PRO A 31 -6.31 -4.10 -3.58
CA PRO A 31 -5.34 -4.72 -2.70
C PRO A 31 -4.64 -5.92 -3.36
N CYS A 32 -3.30 -5.95 -3.29
CA CYS A 32 -2.52 -7.08 -3.76
C CYS A 32 -2.93 -8.37 -3.01
N VAL A 33 -2.93 -9.50 -3.71
CA VAL A 33 -3.18 -10.84 -3.12
C VAL A 33 -2.18 -11.20 -2.00
N HIS A 34 -1.01 -10.56 -1.98
CA HIS A 34 0.01 -10.75 -0.96
C HIS A 34 -0.05 -9.74 0.19
N LEU A 35 -1.06 -8.86 0.23
CA LEU A 35 -1.25 -7.92 1.33
C LEU A 35 -1.96 -8.62 2.49
N SER A 36 -1.32 -8.66 3.67
CA SER A 36 -1.93 -9.19 4.87
C SER A 36 -2.88 -8.17 5.53
N PRO A 37 -3.78 -8.61 6.43
CA PRO A 37 -4.62 -7.71 7.24
C PRO A 37 -3.81 -6.68 8.04
N GLU A 38 -2.59 -7.03 8.44
CA GLU A 38 -1.63 -6.18 9.17
C GLU A 38 -0.86 -5.21 8.25
N ARG A 39 -1.24 -5.10 6.97
CA ARG A 39 -0.68 -4.16 5.99
C ARG A 39 0.77 -4.40 5.62
N VAL A 40 1.25 -5.62 5.84
CA VAL A 40 2.57 -6.08 5.42
C VAL A 40 2.42 -7.08 4.28
N CYS A 41 3.45 -7.17 3.45
CA CYS A 41 3.46 -8.13 2.35
C CYS A 41 3.88 -9.50 2.87
N THR A 42 3.10 -10.53 2.56
CA THR A 42 3.33 -11.92 3.02
C THR A 42 4.53 -12.57 2.33
N ILE A 43 4.95 -12.06 1.17
CA ILE A 43 6.12 -12.53 0.40
C ILE A 43 7.25 -11.49 0.39
N TYR A 44 7.46 -10.74 1.48
CA TYR A 44 8.34 -9.58 1.50
C TYR A 44 9.74 -9.84 0.93
N GLU A 45 10.38 -10.96 1.33
CA GLU A 45 11.72 -11.36 0.86
C GLU A 45 11.72 -11.79 -0.62
N GLU A 46 10.61 -12.37 -1.08
CA GLU A 46 10.44 -12.91 -2.44
C GLU A 46 9.82 -11.88 -3.41
N ARG A 47 9.60 -10.64 -2.96
CA ARG A 47 8.97 -9.56 -3.74
C ARG A 47 9.60 -9.46 -5.14
N PRO A 48 8.82 -9.38 -6.23
CA PRO A 48 9.38 -9.17 -7.55
C PRO A 48 10.14 -7.83 -7.63
N ALA A 49 10.99 -7.68 -8.64
CA ALA A 49 11.84 -6.48 -8.80
C ALA A 49 11.05 -5.16 -8.71
N VAL A 50 9.86 -5.09 -9.32
CA VAL A 50 8.98 -3.92 -9.25
C VAL A 50 8.59 -3.56 -7.82
N CYS A 51 8.31 -4.54 -6.97
CA CYS A 51 7.96 -4.34 -5.57
C CYS A 51 9.20 -4.00 -4.71
N ARG A 52 10.37 -4.57 -5.02
CA ARG A 52 11.63 -4.25 -4.33
C ARG A 52 12.13 -2.85 -4.61
N ASN A 53 11.82 -2.31 -5.79
CA ASN A 53 12.16 -0.93 -6.14
C ASN A 53 11.29 0.11 -5.43
N TYR A 54 10.18 -0.31 -4.80
CA TYR A 54 9.34 0.57 -3.99
C TYR A 54 9.93 0.69 -2.57
N LEU A 55 10.75 1.71 -2.37
CA LEU A 55 11.39 1.96 -1.08
C LEU A 55 10.47 2.76 -0.14
N PRO A 56 10.41 2.40 1.15
CA PRO A 56 9.76 3.23 2.16
C PRO A 56 10.40 4.62 2.25
N ASP A 57 9.56 5.65 2.21
CA ASP A 57 9.92 7.06 2.39
C ASP A 57 8.98 7.74 3.42
N SER A 58 8.99 9.07 3.48
CA SER A 58 8.13 9.82 4.39
C SER A 58 6.63 9.59 4.16
N VAL A 59 6.23 9.24 2.92
CA VAL A 59 4.84 8.90 2.60
C VAL A 59 4.46 7.60 3.30
N CYS A 60 5.38 6.62 3.30
CA CYS A 60 5.17 5.37 4.02
C CYS A 60 4.96 5.61 5.53
N ASP A 61 5.76 6.49 6.14
CA ASP A 61 5.62 6.86 7.55
C ASP A 61 4.30 7.55 7.86
N GLU A 62 3.95 8.56 7.07
CA GLU A 62 2.72 9.32 7.21
C GLU A 62 1.51 8.40 7.12
N MET A 63 1.48 7.53 6.10
CA MET A 63 0.39 6.58 5.90
C MET A 63 0.33 5.51 6.98
N ALA A 64 1.47 5.06 7.51
CA ALA A 64 1.50 4.10 8.61
C ALA A 64 0.90 4.68 9.91
N SER A 65 0.92 6.01 10.09
CA SER A 65 0.37 6.69 11.27
C SER A 65 -1.16 6.81 11.26
N ILE A 66 -1.79 6.65 10.10
CA ILE A 66 -3.25 6.73 9.93
C ILE A 66 -3.88 5.37 10.33
N PRO A 67 -4.93 5.33 11.18
CA PRO A 67 -5.42 4.07 11.75
C PRO A 67 -6.09 3.13 10.75
N THR A 68 -6.90 3.66 9.83
CA THR A 68 -7.72 2.83 8.94
C THR A 68 -7.19 2.79 7.51
N GLU A 69 -7.42 1.68 6.81
CA GLU A 69 -7.05 1.54 5.39
C GLU A 69 -7.71 2.62 4.53
N SER A 70 -9.01 2.83 4.70
CA SER A 70 -9.76 3.79 3.89
C SER A 70 -9.23 5.21 4.05
N GLU A 71 -8.89 5.62 5.28
CA GLU A 71 -8.30 6.94 5.53
C GLU A 71 -6.90 7.06 4.92
N ARG A 72 -6.05 6.03 5.01
CA ARG A 72 -4.73 6.01 4.35
C ARG A 72 -4.85 6.23 2.86
N ILE A 73 -5.75 5.47 2.25
CA ILE A 73 -6.00 5.48 0.83
C ILE A 73 -6.55 6.85 0.39
N GLN A 74 -7.52 7.42 1.12
CA GLN A 74 -8.07 8.75 0.87
C GLN A 74 -7.01 9.85 1.01
N HIS A 75 -6.21 9.78 2.08
CA HIS A 75 -5.16 10.77 2.32
C HIS A 75 -4.09 10.71 1.23
N TYR A 76 -3.66 9.51 0.81
CA TYR A 76 -2.77 9.35 -0.33
C TYR A 76 -3.36 9.97 -1.60
N ALA A 77 -4.62 9.66 -1.92
CA ALA A 77 -5.29 10.18 -3.11
C ALA A 77 -5.32 11.72 -3.13
N MET A 78 -5.62 12.34 -1.98
CA MET A 78 -5.63 13.80 -1.83
C MET A 78 -4.22 14.40 -1.91
N ALA A 79 -3.23 13.79 -1.28
CA ALA A 79 -1.86 14.28 -1.23
C ALA A 79 -1.17 14.28 -2.60
N PHE A 80 -1.49 13.29 -3.44
CA PHE A 80 -0.86 13.12 -4.76
C PHE A 80 -1.76 13.52 -5.93
N ASP A 81 -2.95 14.11 -5.66
CA ASP A 81 -3.96 14.45 -6.67
C ASP A 81 -4.29 13.28 -7.61
N VAL A 82 -4.39 12.08 -7.03
CA VAL A 82 -4.65 10.84 -7.77
C VAL A 82 -6.10 10.44 -7.55
N LEU A 83 -6.90 10.54 -8.60
CA LEU A 83 -8.30 10.13 -8.54
C LEU A 83 -8.42 8.65 -8.17
N GLN A 84 -9.06 8.40 -7.03
CA GLN A 84 -9.56 7.08 -6.73
C GLN A 84 -10.85 6.83 -7.52
N PRO A 85 -11.01 5.67 -8.18
CA PRO A 85 -12.33 5.26 -8.60
C PRO A 85 -13.16 5.17 -7.32
N SER A 86 -14.26 5.94 -7.29
CA SER A 86 -15.15 6.06 -6.14
C SER A 86 -15.38 4.69 -5.52
N VAL A 87 -14.89 4.48 -4.30
CA VAL A 87 -15.37 3.37 -3.47
C VAL A 87 -16.88 3.51 -3.49
N THR A 88 -17.57 2.59 -4.15
CA THR A 88 -19.02 2.60 -4.19
C THR A 88 -19.47 2.44 -2.75
N SER A 89 -19.80 3.57 -2.12
CA SER A 89 -20.62 3.60 -0.93
C SER A 89 -21.92 2.90 -1.34
N THR A 90 -22.01 1.61 -1.06
CA THR A 90 -23.28 0.88 -1.06
C THR A 90 -24.10 1.50 0.06
N LYS A 91 -24.72 2.64 -0.26
CA LYS A 91 -25.83 3.20 0.49
C LYS A 91 -27.00 2.25 0.22
N ARG A 92 -27.19 1.29 1.11
CA ARG A 92 -28.46 0.57 1.23
C ARG A 92 -29.53 1.53 1.77
#